data_AF-A0A7K2TNX5-F1
#
_entry.id   AF-A0A7K2TNX5-F1
#
_cell.length_a   1.000
_cell.length_b   1.000
_cell.length_c   1.000
_cell.angle_alpha   90.00
_cell.angle_beta   90.00
_cell.angle_gamma   90.00
#
_symmetry.space_group_name_H-M   'P 1'
#
loop_
_entity.id
_entity.type
_entity.pdbx_description
1 polymer ?
#
loop_
_entity_poly.entity_id
_entity_poly.type
_entity_poly.pdbx_seq_one_letter_code
_entity_poly.pdbx_strand_id
1 'polypeptide(L)' 'MSEETAEQVRALVAKGAMGGSLIFTTADCQKTYETLLGKGVEFTDEPTDRPYGIDCGPRDPFGNSIRFTQPKG' A
#
# COMPACT_ATOMS: atom_id res chain seq x y z
N MET A 1 -1.65 -16.28 -18.48
CA MET A 1 -2.59 -16.21 -17.35
C MET A 1 -3.97 -16.49 -17.91
N SER A 2 -4.66 -17.53 -17.45
CA SER A 2 -6.05 -17.79 -17.86
C SER A 2 -7.00 -16.81 -17.15
N GLU A 3 -8.17 -16.56 -17.74
CA GLU A 3 -9.21 -15.72 -17.13
C GLU A 3 -9.63 -16.24 -15.74
N GLU A 4 -9.74 -17.56 -15.58
CA GLU A 4 -10.08 -18.19 -14.30
C GLU A 4 -9.06 -17.84 -13.20
N THR A 5 -7.75 -17.91 -13.51
CA THR A 5 -6.70 -17.54 -12.55
C THR A 5 -6.77 -16.05 -12.20
N ALA A 6 -7.06 -15.17 -13.16
CA ALA A 6 -7.21 -13.74 -12.88
C ALA A 6 -8.42 -13.44 -11.97
N GLU A 7 -9.51 -14.17 -12.14
CA GLU A 7 -10.71 -14.06 -11.29
C GLU A 7 -10.43 -14.51 -9.85
N GLN A 8 -9.72 -15.63 -9.68
CA GLN A 8 -9.31 -16.13 -8.37
C GLN A 8 -8.38 -15.13 -7.65
N VAL A 9 -7.42 -14.53 -8.36
CA VAL A 9 -6.54 -13.50 -7.78
C VAL A 9 -7.33 -12.27 -7.35
N ARG A 10 -8.26 -11.78 -8.18
CA ARG A 10 -9.14 -10.65 -7.80
C ARG A 10 -9.98 -10.95 -6.58
N ALA A 11 -10.51 -12.17 -6.47
CA ALA A 11 -11.26 -12.61 -5.30
C ALA A 11 -10.43 -12.63 -4.02
N LEU A 12 -9.13 -12.95 -4.10
CA LEU A 12 -8.21 -12.88 -2.96
C LEU A 12 -7.90 -11.45 -2.54
N VAL A 13 -7.67 -10.54 -3.51
CA VAL A 13 -7.47 -9.10 -3.25
C VAL A 13 -8.69 -8.51 -2.54
N ALA A 14 -9.89 -8.80 -3.05
CA ALA A 14 -11.14 -8.30 -2.46
C ALA A 14 -11.41 -8.81 -1.03
N LYS A 15 -10.78 -9.92 -0.64
CA LYS A 15 -10.92 -10.52 0.70
C LYS A 15 -9.77 -10.16 1.65
N GLY A 16 -8.81 -9.33 1.23
CA GLY A 16 -7.62 -9.06 2.04
C GLY A 16 -6.66 -10.25 2.16
N ALA A 17 -6.90 -11.32 1.39
CA ALA A 17 -6.19 -12.59 1.50
C ALA A 17 -4.97 -12.68 0.57
N MET A 18 -4.58 -11.56 -0.03
CA MET A 18 -3.33 -11.48 -0.78
C MET A 18 -2.17 -11.56 0.20
N GLY A 19 -1.42 -12.66 0.14
CA GLY A 19 -0.17 -12.76 0.88
C GLY A 19 0.80 -11.66 0.44
N GLY A 20 1.38 -10.94 1.40
CA GLY A 20 2.39 -9.90 1.15
C GLY A 20 1.90 -8.47 1.35
N SER A 21 2.65 -7.51 0.81
CA SER A 21 2.28 -6.09 0.79
C SER A 21 2.40 -5.54 -0.62
N LEU A 22 1.45 -4.72 -1.04
CA LEU A 22 1.53 -3.99 -2.30
C LEU A 22 2.38 -2.75 -2.09
N ILE A 23 3.54 -2.68 -2.76
CA ILE A 23 4.48 -1.57 -2.61
C ILE A 23 4.38 -0.66 -3.84
N PHE A 24 4.04 0.60 -3.61
CA PHE A 24 4.00 1.66 -4.61
C PHE A 24 5.16 2.62 -4.39
N THR A 25 5.79 3.05 -5.49
CA THR A 25 6.81 4.09 -5.44
C THR A 25 6.14 5.46 -5.54
N THR A 26 6.55 6.40 -4.68
CA THR A 26 6.11 7.80 -4.72
C THR A 26 7.30 8.76 -4.70
N ALA A 27 7.13 9.95 -5.27
CA ALA A 27 8.15 11.00 -5.22
C ALA A 27 8.19 11.73 -3.87
N ASP A 28 7.06 11.75 -3.15
CA ASP A 28 6.91 12.42 -1.86
C ASP A 28 5.97 11.60 -0.96
N CYS A 29 6.56 10.82 -0.04
CA CYS A 29 5.83 9.95 0.87
C CYS A 29 4.99 10.75 1.87
N GLN A 30 5.50 11.89 2.34
CA GLN A 30 4.82 12.71 3.34
C GLN A 30 3.57 13.38 2.75
N LYS A 31 3.69 13.97 1.56
CA LYS A 31 2.53 14.54 0.84
C LYS A 31 1.50 13.47 0.46
N THR A 32 1.96 12.28 0.10
CA THR A 32 1.07 11.14 -0.20
C THR A 32 0.28 10.75 1.04
N TYR A 33 0.94 10.65 2.19
CA TYR A 33 0.30 10.37 3.47
C TYR A 33 -0.76 11.43 3.83
N GLU A 34 -0.42 12.72 3.78
CA GLU A 34 -1.37 13.81 4.09
C GLU A 34 -2.60 13.78 3.18
N THR A 35 -2.38 13.54 1.89
CA THR A 35 -3.47 13.45 0.89
C THR A 35 -4.40 12.27 1.18
N LEU A 36 -3.86 11.12 1.55
CA LEU A 36 -4.63 9.92 1.84
C LEU A 36 -5.33 10.02 3.20
N LEU A 37 -4.66 10.59 4.20
CA LEU A 37 -5.24 10.86 5.51
C LEU A 37 -6.46 11.80 5.39
N GLY A 38 -6.34 12.87 4.59
CA GLY A 38 -7.45 13.78 4.30
C GLY A 38 -8.62 13.13 3.54
N LYS A 39 -8.39 11.97 2.91
CA LYS A 39 -9.43 11.15 2.27
C LYS A 39 -10.02 10.07 3.19
N GLY A 40 -9.59 10.02 4.45
CA GLY A 40 -10.06 9.04 5.44
C GLY A 40 -9.39 7.67 5.35
N VAL A 41 -8.20 7.58 4.75
CA VAL A 41 -7.41 6.34 4.73
C VAL A 41 -6.79 6.11 6.11
N GLU A 42 -6.91 4.88 6.62
CA GLU A 42 -6.29 4.47 7.87
C GLU A 42 -4.84 4.03 7.65
N PHE A 43 -3.94 4.58 8.47
CA PHE A 43 -2.52 4.26 8.44
C PHE A 43 -2.13 3.39 9.63
N THR A 44 -1.43 2.29 9.35
CA THR A 44 -0.77 1.48 10.38
C THR A 44 0.63 1.99 10.67
N ASP A 45 1.29 2.56 9.67
CA ASP A 45 2.63 3.15 9.78
C ASP A 45 2.65 4.54 9.14
N GLU A 46 3.00 5.54 9.94
CA GLU A 46 3.25 6.92 9.49
C GLU A 46 4.54 7.01 8.62
N PRO A 47 4.70 8.09 7.83
CA PRO A 47 5.90 8.30 7.01
C PRO A 47 7.15 8.29 7.89
N THR A 48 7.95 7.24 7.72
CA THR A 48 9.14 6.99 8.53
C THR A 48 10.37 6.88 7.63
N ASP A 49 11.49 7.49 8.02
CA ASP A 49 12.77 7.32 7.33
C ASP A 49 13.30 5.89 7.57
N ARG A 50 13.55 5.18 6.48
CA ARG A 50 14.07 3.80 6.43
C ARG A 50 15.38 3.79 5.63
N PRO A 51 16.21 2.74 5.76
CA PRO A 51 17.49 2.65 5.03
C PRO A 51 17.36 2.81 3.50
N TYR A 52 16.21 2.43 2.94
CA TYR A 52 15.94 2.47 1.50
C TYR A 52 15.20 3.74 1.03
N GLY A 53 14.71 4.59 1.92
CA GLY A 53 13.71 5.59 1.56
C GLY A 53 12.85 6.05 2.72
N ILE A 54 11.94 6.97 2.47
CA ILE A 54 10.83 7.25 3.39
C ILE A 54 9.68 6.31 3.01
N ASP A 55 9.01 5.73 4.00
CA ASP A 55 7.90 4.81 3.74
C ASP A 55 6.73 5.00 4.71
N CYS A 56 5.51 4.88 4.20
CA CYS A 56 4.27 4.82 4.98
C CYS A 56 3.42 3.62 4.57
N GLY A 57 2.68 3.07 5.55
CA GLY A 57 1.91 1.84 5.40
C GLY A 57 0.43 2.06 5.73
N PRO A 58 -0.44 2.29 4.74
CA PRO A 58 -1.88 2.22 4.94
C PRO A 58 -2.41 0.79 4.88
N ARG A 59 -3.54 0.57 5.56
CA ARG A 59 -4.33 -0.65 5.44
C ARG A 59 -5.64 -0.32 4.75
N ASP A 60 -5.99 -1.10 3.74
CA ASP A 60 -7.28 -0.96 3.08
C ASP A 60 -8.42 -1.60 3.91
N PRO A 61 -9.69 -1.30 3.61
CA PRO A 61 -10.83 -1.85 4.35
C PRO A 61 -10.95 -3.38 4.30
N PHE A 62 -10.28 -4.02 3.34
CA PHE A 62 -10.27 -5.47 3.20
C PHE A 62 -9.15 -6.13 4.01
N GLY A 63 -8.22 -5.34 4.56
CA GLY A 63 -7.09 -5.82 5.35
C GLY A 63 -5.80 -5.99 4.55
N ASN A 64 -5.77 -5.61 3.27
CA ASN A 64 -4.55 -5.64 2.47
C ASN A 64 -3.55 -4.63 3.03
N SER A 65 -2.29 -5.07 3.16
CA SER A 65 -1.18 -4.21 3.51
C SER A 65 -0.68 -3.50 2.25
N ILE A 66 -0.75 -2.17 2.25
CA ILE A 66 -0.22 -1.33 1.18
C ILE A 66 0.95 -0.53 1.74
N ARG A 67 1.98 -0.28 0.92
CA ARG A 67 3.11 0.58 1.27
C ARG A 67 3.36 1.59 0.18
N PHE A 68 3.67 2.82 0.58
CA PHE A 68 4.15 3.87 -0.30
C PHE A 68 5.58 4.23 0.08
N THR A 69 6.52 3.88 -0.80
CA THR A 69 7.94 4.11 -0.59
C THR A 69 8.44 5.24 -1.49
N GLN A 70 9.09 6.23 -0.90
CA GLN A 70 9.92 7.21 -1.59
C GLN A 70 11.38 6.77 -1.47
N PRO A 71 11.97 6.19 -2.53
CA PRO A 71 13.36 5.72 -2.48
C PRO A 71 14.33 6.87 -2.27
N LYS A 72 15.44 6.61 -1.54
CA LYS A 72 16.57 7.54 -1.52
C LYS A 72 17.23 7.52 -2.90
N GLY A 73 17.33 8.70 -3.52
CA GLY A 73 18.07 8.89 -4.77
C GLY A 73 19.57 8.74 -4.58
#